data_AF-A0A7C1ZKG6-F1
#
_entry.id   AF-A0A7C1ZKG6-F1
#
_cell.length_a   1.000
_cell.length_b   1.000
_cell.length_c   1.000
_cell.angle_alpha   90.00
_cell.angle_beta   90.00
_cell.angle_gamma   90.00
#
_symmetry.space_group_name_H-M   'P 1'
#
loop_
_entity.id
_entity.type
_entity.pdbx_description
1 polymer ?
#
loop_
_entity_poly.entity_id
_entity_poly.type
_entity_poly.pdbx_seq_one_letter_code
_entity_poly.pdbx_strand_id
1 'polypeptide(L)'
;MANFVSNQEVREQAGFQYKERAVALTGDVDGSNTIFYVPTRNLPIVDRDYDGDVDVNDIVVYGNGTDTAVSAVVAASGKITLTIAPPSGYTMTGDFDWSPLDDTTVTNYINEAHSLVLSKLSEVYDVPLSETPDVIKLIEKKLAAGLLLDKEYSVGGDETEDTRGRRWIKWAEEKLEEIVSGNLELLDSNGNVLAQKTSGAGVKGWPDNTTKDASEANSGGAIKFRIKKEF
;
A
#
# COMPACT_ATOMS: atom_id res chain seq x y z
N MET A 1 -7.67 -1.99 10.54
CA MET A 1 -6.68 -0.89 10.64
C MET A 1 -6.49 -0.39 9.22
N ALA A 2 -6.57 0.91 8.98
CA ALA A 2 -6.41 1.44 7.62
C ALA A 2 -4.92 1.51 7.29
N ASN A 3 -4.54 1.01 6.11
CA ASN A 3 -3.17 1.13 5.59
C ASN A 3 -2.87 2.61 5.28
N PHE A 4 -1.59 2.97 5.24
CA PHE A 4 -1.19 4.37 5.00
C PHE A 4 -1.14 4.73 3.51
N VAL A 5 -1.20 3.72 2.64
CA VAL A 5 -1.03 3.84 1.19
C VAL A 5 -2.09 3.02 0.45
N SER A 6 -2.43 3.42 -0.78
CA SER A 6 -3.40 2.69 -1.61
C SER A 6 -2.74 1.63 -2.51
N ASN A 7 -3.54 0.68 -3.01
CA ASN A 7 -3.09 -0.32 -4.00
C ASN A 7 -2.46 0.35 -5.23
N GLN A 8 -3.11 1.42 -5.68
CA GLN A 8 -2.69 2.22 -6.83
C GLN A 8 -1.29 2.80 -6.64
N GLU A 9 -1.05 3.48 -5.51
CA GLU A 9 0.24 4.09 -5.24
C GLU A 9 1.40 3.07 -5.23
N VAL A 10 1.14 1.87 -4.71
CA VAL A 10 2.13 0.80 -4.66
C VAL A 10 2.38 0.20 -6.04
N ARG A 11 1.34 0.02 -6.86
CA ARG A 11 1.49 -0.43 -8.26
C ARG A 11 2.29 0.55 -9.10
N GLU A 12 1.97 1.84 -9.02
CA GLU A 12 2.71 2.89 -9.74
C GLU A 12 4.16 2.95 -9.26
N GLN A 13 4.37 2.87 -7.93
CA GLN A 13 5.72 2.84 -7.37
C GLN A 13 6.51 1.63 -7.86
N ALA A 14 5.90 0.45 -7.92
CA ALA A 14 6.52 -0.79 -8.40
C ALA A 14 6.67 -0.86 -9.93
N GLY A 15 5.92 -0.05 -10.67
CA GLY A 15 5.90 -0.05 -12.14
C GLY A 15 5.00 -1.14 -12.72
N PHE A 16 3.95 -1.56 -11.99
CA PHE A 16 2.99 -2.57 -12.44
C PHE A 16 1.67 -2.02 -12.95
N GLN A 17 1.56 -0.70 -13.10
CA GLN A 17 0.38 -0.09 -13.69
C GLN A 17 0.71 0.51 -15.06
N TYR A 18 -0.18 0.25 -16.00
CA TYR A 18 -0.04 0.64 -17.40
C TYR A 18 -1.23 1.47 -17.82
N LYS A 19 -0.94 2.56 -18.53
CA LYS A 19 -1.93 3.53 -19.00
C LYS A 19 -2.19 3.28 -20.47
N GLU A 20 -3.40 2.87 -20.79
CA GLU A 20 -3.81 2.52 -22.15
C GLU A 20 -4.74 3.58 -22.70
N ARG A 21 -4.47 4.05 -23.92
CA ARG A 21 -5.21 5.13 -24.55
C ARG A 21 -5.58 4.76 -25.98
N ALA A 22 -6.79 5.13 -26.39
CA ALA A 22 -7.36 4.83 -27.70
C ALA A 22 -7.27 3.34 -28.07
N VAL A 23 -7.43 2.43 -27.11
CA VAL A 23 -7.35 0.99 -27.35
C VAL A 23 -8.65 0.50 -27.97
N ALA A 24 -8.54 -0.25 -29.07
CA ALA A 24 -9.70 -0.86 -29.72
C ALA A 24 -10.39 -1.86 -28.78
N LEU A 25 -11.70 -1.68 -28.60
CA LEU A 25 -12.54 -2.57 -27.82
C LEU A 25 -13.07 -3.70 -28.70
N THR A 26 -13.26 -4.89 -28.11
CA THR A 26 -13.85 -6.04 -28.79
C THR A 26 -15.34 -6.10 -28.52
N GLY A 27 -16.15 -6.27 -29.57
CA GLY A 27 -17.60 -6.36 -29.50
C GLY A 27 -18.23 -6.04 -30.85
N ASP A 28 -19.40 -6.60 -31.13
CA ASP A 28 -20.10 -6.32 -32.38
C ASP A 28 -20.71 -4.91 -32.32
N VAL A 29 -20.54 -4.13 -33.38
CA VAL A 29 -21.11 -2.78 -33.50
C VAL A 29 -22.26 -2.83 -34.51
N ASP A 30 -23.39 -3.36 -34.06
CA ASP A 30 -24.57 -3.67 -34.88
C ASP A 30 -25.75 -2.70 -34.69
N GLY A 31 -25.59 -1.68 -33.85
CA GLY A 31 -26.67 -0.74 -33.49
C GLY A 31 -27.54 -1.19 -32.32
N SER A 32 -27.28 -2.38 -31.75
CA SER A 32 -28.05 -2.95 -30.64
C SER A 32 -27.20 -3.45 -29.47
N ASN A 33 -25.97 -3.89 -29.74
CA ASN A 33 -25.05 -4.37 -28.72
C ASN A 33 -24.55 -3.20 -27.85
N THR A 34 -24.60 -3.39 -26.54
CA THR A 34 -24.08 -2.44 -25.54
C THR A 34 -22.86 -2.97 -24.81
N ILE A 35 -22.43 -4.21 -25.07
CA ILE A 35 -21.38 -4.87 -24.33
C ILE A 35 -20.11 -4.91 -25.15
N PHE A 36 -19.03 -4.41 -24.56
CA PHE A 36 -17.70 -4.38 -25.15
C PHE A 36 -16.67 -4.89 -24.15
N TYR A 37 -15.52 -5.32 -24.65
CA TYR A 37 -14.45 -5.89 -23.85
C TYR A 37 -13.13 -5.20 -24.16
N VAL A 38 -12.35 -4.88 -23.12
CA VAL A 38 -10.94 -4.54 -23.30
C VAL A 38 -10.15 -5.79 -23.71
N PRO A 39 -8.99 -5.65 -24.39
CA PRO A 39 -8.15 -6.79 -24.76
C PRO A 39 -7.74 -7.60 -23.53
N THR A 40 -7.75 -8.93 -23.63
CA THR A 40 -7.46 -9.83 -22.49
C THR A 40 -6.07 -9.68 -21.90
N ARG A 41 -5.11 -9.18 -22.68
CA ARG A 41 -3.74 -8.87 -22.20
C ARG A 41 -3.70 -7.65 -21.28
N ASN A 42 -4.75 -6.85 -21.26
CA ASN A 42 -4.86 -5.57 -20.57
C ASN A 42 -5.80 -5.68 -19.35
N LEU A 43 -5.69 -6.78 -18.61
CA LEU A 43 -6.56 -7.13 -17.49
C LEU A 43 -5.75 -7.45 -16.22
N PRO A 44 -6.36 -7.29 -15.03
CA PRO A 44 -7.60 -6.53 -14.76
C PRO A 44 -7.46 -5.01 -14.99
N ILE A 45 -8.59 -4.34 -15.25
CA ILE A 45 -8.70 -2.87 -15.15
C ILE A 45 -8.49 -2.48 -13.68
N VAL A 46 -7.78 -1.38 -13.44
CA VAL A 46 -7.55 -0.85 -12.08
C VAL A 46 -8.16 0.53 -11.91
N ASP A 47 -8.40 0.89 -10.65
CA ASP A 47 -8.75 2.23 -10.19
C ASP A 47 -7.79 3.23 -10.86
N ARG A 48 -8.31 4.26 -11.49
CA ARG A 48 -7.56 5.29 -12.21
C ARG A 48 -7.68 6.63 -11.53
N ASP A 49 -8.77 6.91 -10.82
CA ASP A 49 -9.05 8.21 -10.21
C ASP A 49 -8.72 8.31 -8.71
N TYR A 50 -8.19 7.23 -8.14
CA TYR A 50 -7.68 7.09 -6.77
C TYR A 50 -8.80 7.17 -5.72
N ASP A 51 -10.03 6.80 -6.06
CA ASP A 51 -11.15 6.77 -5.11
C ASP A 51 -11.24 5.45 -4.30
N GLY A 52 -10.48 4.42 -4.70
CA GLY A 52 -10.38 3.14 -4.03
C GLY A 52 -11.32 2.05 -4.54
N ASP A 53 -12.22 2.38 -5.48
CA ASP A 53 -13.10 1.43 -6.15
C ASP A 53 -12.74 1.35 -7.65
N VAL A 54 -13.17 0.27 -8.32
CA VAL A 54 -13.03 0.16 -9.79
C VAL A 54 -14.40 0.25 -10.43
N ASP A 55 -14.72 1.39 -11.02
CA ASP A 55 -16.05 1.72 -11.52
C ASP A 55 -16.07 2.41 -12.90
N VAL A 56 -17.16 3.13 -13.20
CA VAL A 56 -17.35 3.80 -14.49
C VAL A 56 -16.44 5.03 -14.68
N ASN A 57 -15.89 5.59 -13.61
CA ASN A 57 -15.00 6.76 -13.65
C ASN A 57 -13.58 6.38 -14.10
N ASP A 58 -13.22 5.10 -14.01
CA ASP A 58 -11.88 4.61 -14.37
C ASP A 58 -11.68 4.39 -15.87
N ILE A 59 -12.76 4.45 -16.63
CA ILE A 59 -12.76 4.22 -18.07
C ILE A 59 -13.51 5.30 -18.83
N VAL A 60 -12.92 5.72 -19.93
CA VAL A 60 -13.60 6.57 -20.91
C VAL A 60 -13.70 5.78 -22.21
N VAL A 61 -14.91 5.62 -22.74
CA VAL A 61 -15.15 4.94 -24.02
C VAL A 61 -15.54 5.96 -25.08
N TYR A 62 -15.01 5.78 -26.29
CA TYR A 62 -15.31 6.62 -27.44
C TYR A 62 -15.89 5.79 -28.58
N GLY A 63 -16.95 6.29 -29.21
CA GLY A 63 -17.45 5.83 -30.49
C GLY A 63 -17.08 6.83 -31.58
N ASN A 64 -16.26 6.41 -32.55
CA ASN A 64 -15.70 7.30 -33.59
C ASN A 64 -15.06 8.59 -33.01
N GLY A 65 -14.39 8.48 -31.86
CA GLY A 65 -13.72 9.59 -31.18
C GLY A 65 -14.62 10.51 -30.35
N THR A 66 -15.90 10.17 -30.16
CA THR A 66 -16.81 10.90 -29.26
C THR A 66 -17.13 10.08 -28.01
N ASP A 67 -17.05 10.70 -26.84
CA ASP A 67 -17.37 10.09 -25.54
C ASP A 67 -18.73 9.39 -25.56
N THR A 68 -18.74 8.15 -25.11
CA THR A 68 -19.92 7.30 -25.01
C THR A 68 -20.12 6.91 -23.56
N ALA A 69 -21.32 7.15 -23.04
CA ALA A 69 -21.63 6.90 -21.64
C ALA A 69 -21.55 5.41 -21.30
N VAL A 70 -20.78 5.11 -20.26
CA VAL A 70 -20.64 3.78 -19.65
C VAL A 70 -21.64 3.66 -18.50
N SER A 71 -22.33 2.52 -18.40
CA SER A 71 -23.28 2.23 -17.33
C SER A 71 -22.76 1.21 -16.30
N ALA A 72 -21.81 0.36 -16.70
CA ALA A 72 -21.19 -0.61 -15.79
C ALA A 72 -19.82 -1.09 -16.31
N VAL A 73 -18.94 -1.43 -15.38
CA VAL A 73 -17.61 -2.00 -15.62
C VAL A 73 -17.44 -3.25 -14.76
N VAL A 74 -16.81 -4.29 -15.31
CA VAL A 74 -16.41 -5.49 -14.57
C VAL A 74 -14.91 -5.68 -14.73
N ALA A 75 -14.14 -5.12 -13.81
CA ALA A 75 -12.68 -5.00 -13.85
C ALA A 75 -11.95 -6.31 -14.22
N ALA A 76 -12.31 -7.42 -13.57
CA ALA A 76 -11.66 -8.72 -13.75
C ALA A 76 -11.82 -9.30 -15.17
N SER A 77 -12.94 -9.01 -15.84
CA SER A 77 -13.23 -9.50 -17.19
C SER A 77 -13.01 -8.47 -18.28
N GLY A 78 -12.81 -7.20 -17.88
CA GLY A 78 -12.77 -6.07 -18.79
C GLY A 78 -14.08 -5.79 -19.51
N LYS A 79 -15.19 -6.35 -19.02
CA LYS A 79 -16.52 -6.12 -19.60
C LYS A 79 -16.96 -4.70 -19.30
N ILE A 80 -17.33 -3.99 -20.36
CA ILE A 80 -17.85 -2.63 -20.31
C ILE A 80 -19.27 -2.68 -20.88
N THR A 81 -20.22 -2.07 -20.17
CA THR A 81 -21.60 -1.93 -20.63
C THR A 81 -21.88 -0.47 -20.89
N LEU A 82 -22.29 -0.13 -22.11
CA LEU A 82 -22.66 1.22 -22.49
C LEU A 82 -24.12 1.49 -22.14
N THR A 83 -24.46 2.75 -21.90
CA THR A 83 -25.85 3.17 -21.65
C THR A 83 -26.71 3.07 -22.91
N ILE A 84 -26.11 3.35 -24.08
CA ILE A 84 -26.77 3.31 -25.39
C ILE A 84 -25.88 2.54 -26.37
N ALA A 85 -26.48 1.69 -27.19
CA ALA A 85 -25.76 0.97 -28.24
C ALA A 85 -25.24 1.94 -29.30
N PRO A 86 -23.95 1.88 -29.67
CA PRO A 86 -23.40 2.71 -30.72
C PRO A 86 -24.01 2.33 -32.08
N PRO A 87 -24.26 3.29 -32.99
CA PRO A 87 -24.73 2.99 -34.34
C PRO A 87 -23.80 2.04 -35.09
N SER A 88 -24.37 1.24 -35.99
CA SER A 88 -23.57 0.26 -36.74
C SER A 88 -22.45 0.92 -37.54
N GLY A 89 -21.29 0.26 -37.55
CA GLY A 89 -20.08 0.73 -38.25
C GLY A 89 -19.23 1.74 -37.47
N TYR A 90 -19.59 2.07 -36.21
CA TYR A 90 -18.71 2.85 -35.34
C TYR A 90 -17.46 2.06 -34.95
N THR A 91 -16.34 2.74 -34.80
CA THR A 91 -15.13 2.19 -34.18
C THR A 91 -15.14 2.53 -32.70
N MET A 92 -15.09 1.50 -31.85
CA MET A 92 -15.09 1.66 -30.40
C MET A 92 -13.67 1.60 -29.84
N THR A 93 -13.29 2.62 -29.08
CA THR A 93 -11.99 2.70 -28.40
C THR A 93 -12.18 3.08 -26.93
N GLY A 94 -11.24 2.71 -26.06
CA GLY A 94 -11.28 3.05 -24.65
C GLY A 94 -9.95 3.55 -24.10
N ASP A 95 -10.03 4.43 -23.10
CA ASP A 95 -8.95 4.88 -22.25
C ASP A 95 -9.15 4.32 -20.83
N PHE A 96 -8.21 3.50 -20.37
CA PHE A 96 -8.28 2.87 -19.05
C PHE A 96 -6.87 2.56 -18.55
N ASP A 97 -6.75 2.25 -17.26
CA ASP A 97 -5.50 1.79 -16.66
C ASP A 97 -5.66 0.31 -16.27
N TRP A 98 -4.58 -0.46 -16.32
CA TRP A 98 -4.59 -1.89 -15.99
C TRP A 98 -3.30 -2.33 -15.30
N SER A 99 -3.36 -3.47 -14.61
CA SER A 99 -2.22 -4.08 -13.91
C SER A 99 -2.30 -5.59 -14.03
N PRO A 100 -1.18 -6.31 -14.27
CA PRO A 100 -1.17 -7.77 -14.24
C PRO A 100 -1.33 -8.33 -12.82
N LEU A 101 -1.18 -7.50 -11.80
CA LEU A 101 -1.36 -7.84 -10.39
C LEU A 101 -2.77 -7.48 -9.94
N ASP A 102 -3.49 -8.47 -9.40
CA ASP A 102 -4.79 -8.27 -8.78
C ASP A 102 -4.70 -7.46 -7.47
N ASP A 103 -5.82 -6.87 -7.05
CA ASP A 103 -5.87 -6.04 -5.83
C ASP A 103 -5.55 -6.81 -4.56
N THR A 104 -5.90 -8.09 -4.50
CA THR A 104 -5.70 -8.91 -3.30
C THR A 104 -4.21 -9.13 -3.06
N THR A 105 -3.46 -9.42 -4.12
CA THR A 105 -2.01 -9.60 -4.09
C THR A 105 -1.31 -8.32 -3.62
N VAL A 106 -1.67 -7.17 -4.20
CA VAL A 106 -1.10 -5.87 -3.78
C VAL A 106 -1.47 -5.55 -2.34
N THR A 107 -2.73 -5.75 -1.95
CA THR A 107 -3.22 -5.51 -0.59
C THR A 107 -2.46 -6.35 0.44
N ASN A 108 -2.14 -7.61 0.12
CA ASN A 108 -1.38 -8.47 1.02
C ASN A 108 0.03 -7.92 1.30
N TYR A 109 0.73 -7.41 0.29
CA TYR A 109 2.05 -6.80 0.47
C TYR A 109 1.99 -5.45 1.20
N ILE A 110 0.93 -4.68 0.99
CA ILE A 110 0.68 -3.47 1.78
C ILE A 110 0.48 -3.84 3.25
N ASN A 111 -0.37 -4.84 3.55
CA ASN A 111 -0.61 -5.27 4.92
C ASN A 111 0.66 -5.78 5.62
N GLU A 112 1.53 -6.49 4.88
CA GLU A 112 2.84 -6.94 5.37
C GLU A 112 3.75 -5.74 5.70
N ALA A 113 3.90 -4.80 4.76
CA ALA A 113 4.68 -3.58 4.97
C ALA A 113 4.14 -2.74 6.13
N HIS A 114 2.82 -2.55 6.19
CA HIS A 114 2.14 -1.81 7.24
C HIS A 114 2.42 -2.43 8.62
N SER A 115 2.34 -3.76 8.73
CA SER A 115 2.63 -4.47 9.98
C SER A 115 4.08 -4.28 10.42
N LEU A 116 5.05 -4.29 9.49
CA LEU A 116 6.45 -4.04 9.79
C LEU A 116 6.70 -2.60 10.25
N VAL A 117 6.11 -1.62 9.56
CA VAL A 117 6.18 -0.20 9.92
C VAL A 117 5.58 0.02 11.30
N LEU A 118 4.38 -0.49 11.57
CA LEU A 118 3.75 -0.34 12.88
C LEU A 118 4.54 -1.02 14.00
N SER A 119 5.10 -2.20 13.74
CA SER A 119 5.95 -2.92 14.70
C SER A 119 7.13 -2.04 15.14
N LYS A 120 7.84 -1.46 14.17
CA LYS A 120 8.99 -0.57 14.44
C LYS A 120 8.59 0.74 15.09
N LEU A 121 7.53 1.39 14.61
CA LEU A 121 7.04 2.63 15.20
C LEU A 121 6.57 2.42 16.64
N SER A 122 6.03 1.24 16.96
CA SER A 122 5.59 0.92 18.32
C SER A 122 6.72 0.88 19.36
N GLU A 123 7.99 0.85 18.94
CA GLU A 123 9.12 0.94 19.87
C GLU A 123 9.24 2.35 20.48
N VAL A 124 8.90 3.40 19.71
CA VAL A 124 9.13 4.80 20.08
C VAL A 124 7.85 5.62 20.21
N TYR A 125 6.79 5.27 19.47
CA TYR A 125 5.53 6.02 19.43
C TYR A 125 4.36 5.16 19.91
N ASP A 126 3.31 5.81 20.41
CA ASP A 126 2.02 5.17 20.63
C ASP A 126 1.33 4.96 19.27
N VAL A 127 0.89 3.73 19.02
CA VAL A 127 0.24 3.31 17.77
C VAL A 127 -1.20 2.93 18.09
N PRO A 128 -2.22 3.40 17.34
CA PRO A 128 -2.11 4.17 16.09
C PRO A 128 -1.63 5.61 16.32
N LEU A 129 -0.86 6.14 15.35
CA LEU A 129 -0.47 7.55 15.35
C LEU A 129 -1.72 8.45 15.20
N SER A 130 -1.71 9.63 15.81
CA SER A 130 -2.80 10.61 15.68
C SER A 130 -2.93 11.17 14.27
N GLU A 131 -1.81 11.25 13.55
CA GLU A 131 -1.70 11.62 12.14
C GLU A 131 -0.61 10.75 11.52
N THR A 132 -0.73 10.42 10.24
CA THR A 132 0.32 9.69 9.50
C THR A 132 1.17 10.68 8.71
N PRO A 133 2.43 10.93 9.12
CA PRO A 133 3.34 11.80 8.38
C PRO A 133 3.66 11.26 6.99
N ASP A 134 3.93 12.14 6.04
CA ASP A 134 4.23 11.75 4.65
C ASP A 134 5.48 10.88 4.53
N VAL A 135 6.46 11.05 5.43
CA VAL A 135 7.64 10.16 5.48
C VAL A 135 7.24 8.71 5.82
N ILE A 136 6.25 8.51 6.70
CA ILE A 136 5.74 7.16 7.02
C ILE A 136 5.00 6.55 5.84
N LYS A 137 4.16 7.35 5.14
CA LYS A 137 3.52 6.90 3.90
C LYS A 137 4.54 6.50 2.84
N LEU A 138 5.61 7.29 2.69
CA LEU A 138 6.68 7.01 1.73
C LEU A 138 7.46 5.74 2.08
N ILE A 139 7.73 5.50 3.36
CA ILE A 139 8.35 4.28 3.86
C ILE A 139 7.47 3.07 3.56
N GLU A 140 6.19 3.10 3.96
CA GLU A 140 5.25 1.99 3.69
C GLU A 140 5.12 1.72 2.19
N LYS A 141 4.99 2.77 1.37
CA LYS A 141 4.91 2.66 -0.09
C LYS A 141 6.13 1.96 -0.69
N LYS A 142 7.33 2.39 -0.32
CA LYS A 142 8.58 1.81 -0.85
C LYS A 142 8.81 0.41 -0.33
N LEU A 143 8.47 0.14 0.93
CA LEU A 143 8.57 -1.19 1.51
C LEU A 143 7.61 -2.16 0.82
N ALA A 144 6.34 -1.80 0.67
CA ALA A 144 5.33 -2.61 -0.02
C ALA A 144 5.71 -2.87 -1.49
N ALA A 145 6.11 -1.82 -2.23
CA ALA A 145 6.57 -1.96 -3.61
C ALA A 145 7.85 -2.80 -3.73
N GLY A 146 8.75 -2.68 -2.76
CA GLY A 146 9.99 -3.45 -2.70
C GLY A 146 9.73 -4.94 -2.46
N LEU A 147 8.87 -5.27 -1.48
CA LEU A 147 8.43 -6.63 -1.18
C LEU A 147 7.72 -7.27 -2.39
N LEU A 148 6.84 -6.51 -3.05
CA LEU A 148 6.14 -6.94 -4.25
C LEU A 148 7.14 -7.28 -5.38
N LEU A 149 8.11 -6.41 -5.65
CA LEU A 149 9.13 -6.65 -6.68
C LEU A 149 10.04 -7.83 -6.36
N ASP A 150 10.46 -7.98 -5.10
CA ASP A 150 11.35 -9.05 -4.68
C ASP A 150 10.66 -10.40 -4.75
N LYS A 151 9.40 -10.52 -4.33
CA LYS A 151 8.69 -11.81 -4.30
C LYS A 151 8.11 -12.23 -5.65
N GLU A 152 7.52 -11.31 -6.41
CA GLU A 152 6.87 -11.66 -7.70
C GLU A 152 7.87 -11.78 -8.86
N TYR A 153 9.04 -11.14 -8.77
CA TYR A 153 9.98 -11.03 -9.89
C TYR A 153 11.44 -11.36 -9.55
N SER A 154 11.75 -11.97 -8.41
CA SER A 154 13.05 -12.63 -8.17
C SER A 154 13.18 -13.96 -8.95
N VAL A 155 12.82 -13.97 -10.23
CA VAL A 155 12.91 -15.16 -11.07
C VAL A 155 14.27 -15.17 -11.79
N GLY A 156 15.25 -15.85 -11.20
CA GLY A 156 16.31 -16.55 -11.93
C GLY A 156 17.61 -15.80 -12.29
N GLY A 157 17.86 -14.60 -11.76
CA GLY A 157 19.18 -13.97 -11.79
C GLY A 157 19.82 -14.06 -10.41
N ASP A 158 21.15 -14.22 -10.34
CA ASP A 158 21.92 -14.24 -9.09
C ASP A 158 21.36 -13.21 -8.09
N GLU A 159 21.04 -13.67 -6.87
CA GLU A 159 20.53 -12.84 -5.78
C GLU A 159 21.55 -11.76 -5.42
N THR A 160 21.51 -10.67 -6.18
CA THR A 160 22.38 -9.52 -6.00
C THR A 160 21.58 -8.44 -5.30
N GLU A 161 22.20 -7.74 -4.34
CA GLU A 161 21.60 -6.61 -3.62
C GLU A 161 21.16 -5.45 -4.56
N ASP A 162 21.52 -5.53 -5.84
CA ASP A 162 21.27 -4.51 -6.86
C ASP A 162 19.90 -4.55 -7.53
N THR A 163 19.00 -5.46 -7.12
CA THR A 163 17.62 -5.40 -7.60
C THR A 163 16.92 -4.17 -7.03
N ARG A 164 16.03 -3.57 -7.84
CA ARG A 164 15.28 -2.36 -7.45
C ARG A 164 14.45 -2.60 -6.18
N GLY A 165 13.86 -3.79 -6.05
CA GLY A 165 13.07 -4.19 -4.89
C GLY A 165 13.89 -4.17 -3.60
N ARG A 166 15.04 -4.86 -3.57
CA ARG A 166 15.92 -4.91 -2.40
C ARG A 166 16.45 -3.53 -1.99
N ARG A 167 16.79 -2.68 -2.96
CA ARG A 167 17.18 -1.28 -2.65
C ARG A 167 16.08 -0.50 -1.95
N TRP A 168 14.81 -0.70 -2.30
CA TRP A 168 13.71 -0.02 -1.63
C TRP A 168 13.38 -0.60 -0.26
N ILE A 169 13.47 -1.92 -0.10
CA ILE A 169 13.34 -2.57 1.22
C ILE A 169 14.43 -2.03 2.16
N LYS A 170 15.70 -2.10 1.74
CA LYS A 170 16.84 -1.60 2.51
C LYS A 170 16.69 -0.12 2.87
N TRP A 171 16.34 0.72 1.91
CA TRP A 171 16.10 2.15 2.18
C TRP A 171 14.98 2.36 3.21
N ALA A 172 13.88 1.61 3.11
CA ALA A 172 12.76 1.75 4.04
C ALA A 172 13.14 1.29 5.45
N GLU A 173 13.88 0.18 5.57
CA GLU A 173 14.41 -0.32 6.84
C GLU A 173 15.40 0.67 7.47
N GLU A 174 16.33 1.23 6.68
CA GLU A 174 17.26 2.26 7.14
C GLU A 174 16.52 3.49 7.68
N LYS A 175 15.45 3.94 7.00
CA LYS A 175 14.64 5.07 7.48
C LYS A 175 13.82 4.75 8.72
N LEU A 176 13.30 3.53 8.85
CA LEU A 176 12.66 3.10 10.09
C LEU A 176 13.67 3.06 11.25
N GLU A 177 14.89 2.60 11.01
CA GLU A 177 15.94 2.59 12.03
C GLU A 177 16.39 4.00 12.42
N GLU A 178 16.51 4.93 11.46
CA GLU A 178 16.75 6.35 11.75
C GLU A 178 15.65 6.95 12.64
N ILE A 179 14.38 6.57 12.44
CA ILE A 179 13.27 7.00 13.29
C ILE A 179 13.39 6.40 14.69
N VAL A 180 13.64 5.09 14.80
CA VAL A 180 13.73 4.39 16.08
C VAL A 180 14.93 4.87 16.91
N SER A 181 16.06 5.14 16.25
CA SER A 181 17.27 5.69 16.88
C SER A 181 17.18 7.18 17.21
N GLY A 182 16.11 7.87 16.80
CA GLY A 182 15.92 9.30 17.02
C GLY A 182 16.76 10.21 16.12
N ASN A 183 17.38 9.66 15.07
CA ASN A 183 18.10 10.43 14.06
C ASN A 183 17.15 11.11 13.05
N LEU A 184 15.91 10.61 12.92
CA LEU A 184 14.85 11.20 12.11
C LEU A 184 13.59 11.41 12.95
N GLU A 185 13.20 12.67 13.11
CA GLU A 185 11.99 13.04 13.85
C GLU A 185 10.76 13.04 12.93
N LEU A 186 9.65 12.53 13.45
CA LEU A 186 8.37 12.59 12.75
C LEU A 186 7.67 13.90 13.07
N LEU A 187 7.21 14.59 12.02
CA LEU A 187 6.50 15.86 12.15
C LEU A 187 5.00 15.69 11.85
N ASP A 188 4.17 16.45 12.55
CA ASP A 188 2.75 16.62 12.24
C ASP A 188 2.52 17.57 11.05
N SER A 189 1.27 17.72 10.62
CA SER A 189 0.86 18.66 9.57
C SER A 189 1.23 20.13 9.83
N ASN A 190 1.51 20.50 11.08
CA ASN A 190 1.88 21.85 11.49
C ASN A 190 3.40 22.02 11.63
N GLY A 191 4.19 20.97 11.38
CA GLY A 191 5.65 20.96 11.52
C GLY A 191 6.15 20.75 12.95
N ASN A 192 5.29 20.35 13.90
CA ASN A 192 5.71 19.99 15.25
C ASN A 192 6.14 18.54 15.33
N VAL A 193 7.12 18.25 16.19
CA VAL A 193 7.57 16.87 16.46
C VAL A 193 6.45 16.08 17.15
N LEU A 194 6.16 14.89 16.62
CA LEU A 194 5.20 13.96 17.20
C LEU A 194 5.65 13.50 18.59
N ALA A 195 4.70 13.40 19.51
CA ALA A 195 4.97 12.94 20.86
C ALA A 195 5.46 11.48 20.86
N GLN A 196 6.68 11.28 21.33
CA GLN A 196 7.25 9.95 21.57
C GLN A 196 6.72 9.39 22.89
N LYS A 197 6.70 8.06 23.02
CA LYS A 197 6.49 7.37 24.29
C LYS A 197 7.49 7.91 25.30
N THR A 198 6.99 8.43 26.42
CA THR A 198 7.85 8.80 27.52
C THR A 198 8.45 7.52 28.13
N SER A 199 9.68 7.20 27.74
CA SER A 199 10.51 6.19 28.39
C SER A 199 10.84 6.66 29.81
N GLY A 200 9.98 6.36 30.78
CA GLY A 200 10.27 6.63 32.18
C GLY A 200 9.16 7.28 33.01
N ALA A 201 7.96 7.52 32.48
CA ALA A 201 6.81 7.89 33.31
C ALA A 201 6.29 6.67 34.10
N GLY A 202 7.14 6.04 34.93
CA GLY A 202 6.73 4.89 35.74
C GLY A 202 7.86 4.01 36.26
N VAL A 203 9.05 4.04 35.65
CA VAL A 203 10.22 3.37 36.23
C VAL A 203 10.81 4.29 37.29
N LYS A 204 10.13 4.38 38.43
CA LYS A 204 10.75 4.86 39.66
C LYS A 204 11.90 3.91 39.94
N GLY A 205 13.13 4.39 39.76
CA GLY A 205 14.33 3.65 40.09
C GLY A 205 14.23 3.18 41.54
N TRP A 206 14.22 1.87 41.73
CA TRP A 206 14.30 1.28 43.07
C TRP A 206 15.78 1.22 43.47
N PRO A 207 16.18 1.72 44.65
CA PRO A 207 15.38 2.37 45.70
C PRO A 207 15.24 3.90 45.50
N ASP A 208 14.05 4.45 45.77
CA ASP A 208 13.79 5.90 45.91
C ASP A 208 13.56 6.32 47.38
N ASN A 209 13.38 7.62 47.63
CA ASN A 209 13.15 8.22 48.95
C ASN A 209 11.84 7.77 49.64
N THR A 210 10.91 7.14 48.92
CA THR A 210 9.71 6.50 49.50
C THR A 210 9.93 5.03 49.89
N THR A 211 11.04 4.45 49.45
CA THR A 211 11.45 3.06 49.75
C THR A 211 12.59 2.95 50.75
N LYS A 212 12.96 4.06 51.40
CA LYS A 212 14.03 4.12 52.42
C LYS A 212 13.81 3.11 53.57
N ASP A 213 12.56 2.79 53.88
CA ASP A 213 12.16 1.85 54.94
C ASP A 213 11.60 0.53 54.36
N ALA A 214 11.87 0.22 53.10
CA ALA A 214 11.40 -1.03 52.48
C ALA A 214 12.14 -2.24 53.07
N SER A 215 11.40 -3.16 53.70
CA SER A 215 11.92 -4.43 54.19
C SER A 215 11.88 -5.51 53.10
N GLU A 216 12.53 -6.65 53.35
CA GLU A 216 12.54 -7.80 52.43
C GLU A 216 11.13 -8.28 52.04
N ALA A 217 10.15 -8.13 52.94
CA ALA A 217 8.73 -8.41 52.69
C ALA A 217 8.09 -7.49 51.63
N ASN A 218 8.69 -6.32 51.36
CA ASN A 218 8.22 -5.34 50.37
C ASN A 218 8.93 -5.51 49.01
N SER A 219 9.95 -6.37 48.93
CA SER A 219 10.54 -6.75 47.65
C SER A 219 9.53 -7.64 46.91
N GLY A 220 9.36 -7.45 45.60
CA GLY A 220 8.37 -8.15 44.76
C GLY A 220 8.61 -9.66 44.57
N GLY A 221 9.17 -10.33 45.58
CA GLY A 221 9.67 -11.69 45.52
C GLY A 221 10.93 -11.80 44.66
N ALA A 222 11.49 -13.01 44.63
CA ALA A 222 12.62 -13.32 43.77
C ALA A 222 12.30 -12.94 42.31
N ILE A 223 13.19 -12.15 41.71
CA ILE A 223 13.08 -11.70 40.34
C ILE A 223 12.99 -12.92 39.41
N LYS A 224 11.81 -13.15 38.82
CA LYS A 224 11.57 -14.23 37.86
C LYS A 224 11.84 -13.75 36.44
N PHE A 225 13.11 -13.45 36.10
CA PHE A 225 13.46 -13.34 34.69
C PHE A 225 13.36 -14.71 34.04
N ARG A 226 12.57 -14.83 32.97
CA ARG A 226 12.59 -16.00 32.08
C ARG A 226 13.61 -15.72 30.99
N ILE A 227 14.77 -16.35 31.06
CA ILE A 227 15.67 -16.47 29.91
C ILE A 227 15.08 -17.54 29.00
N LYS A 228 14.78 -17.20 27.75
CA LYS A 228 14.39 -18.17 26.71
C LYS A 228 15.65 -19.01 26.45
N LYS A 229 15.68 -20.25 26.93
CA LYS A 229 16.70 -21.22 26.53
C LYS A 229 16.23 -21.83 25.21
N GLU A 230 16.93 -21.54 24.14
CA GLU A 230 16.82 -22.32 22.91
C GLU A 230 17.42 -23.72 23.20
N PHE A 231 16.68 -24.75 22.81
CA PHE A 231 17.12 -26.15 22.84
C PHE A 231 17.51 -26.56 21.43
#